data_AF-A0AAF3F670-F1
#
_entry.id   AF-A0AAF3F670-F1
#
_cell.length_a   1.000
_cell.length_b   1.000
_cell.length_c   1.000
_cell.angle_alpha   90.00
_cell.angle_beta   90.00
_cell.angle_gamma   90.00
#
_symmetry.space_group_name_H-M   'P 1'
#
loop_
_entity.id
_entity.type
_entity.pdbx_description
1 polymer ?
#
loop_
_entity_poly.entity_id
_entity_poly.type
_entity_poly.pdbx_seq_one_letter_code
_entity_poly.pdbx_strand_id
1 'polypeptide(L)'
;MDDIIGTPIEIETTYRKSTRFERIDRSDPRWEGYRKVRTVVFVEEQGVALNEEFDAQDSDEITQHFVLEVIEKGTDFHNQQVVGVLRFQLCGTYVKLERVALLKEFRGGVLGQCLVNEGVNYFLKNFQGKILVAHAQTAKLRFYERLGFIPISLEFFEKLNDVVIPHKTMVLPAFGNSTMSIHFVQHSEYEGDCFDQKTVARIERVLGSISFIPLCALAQRIPDGCGLERNKLIQLAFQMQNHLLKQSGLLKDINYPNEDIIENQSVSTELENLSKSGWKMLNIGFYSSVPECWRIFYTITKFCDGVWKAFVESDYETALRAIDDGLLMGRRENLPYEGLLLTKIADHIHNRLQRLELRWDSLRNNNVEAPKERTFVKPWWNIKEMPKFELSSVLQCLDSGMPCVIRKFAKNMTAFEKWSFSYLSSIAGGRTVPVEIGSRYDDEDWSQTLMTIDEFLEDFVLSSDQLLPGYLAQHRLFTQIPQLFDDIDTKEVEMIGKDIDWNVWFGPAGTISSFHHDPRDNLFIQIVGSKFLRLAHPSDTNKLYPRDDILKNTSQIDGENPDLNSYPLFSEAQTVDVIVNPGDAVLIPKSYWHFVKSLTPSMSVSAWFDPLD
;
A
#
# COMPACT_ATOMS: atom_id res chain seq x y z
N MET A 1 12.57 -3.81 -45.08
CA MET A 1 11.16 -3.38 -44.97
C MET A 1 10.93 -3.07 -43.50
N ASP A 2 11.63 -2.11 -42.92
CA ASP A 2 11.69 -0.67 -43.23
C ASP A 2 10.34 0.02 -43.02
N ASP A 3 10.30 0.69 -41.87
CA ASP A 3 9.71 2.00 -41.58
C ASP A 3 8.20 2.25 -41.58
N ILE A 4 7.89 3.23 -40.71
CA ILE A 4 6.67 4.03 -40.57
C ILE A 4 5.58 3.47 -39.64
N ILE A 5 5.80 3.58 -38.32
CA ILE A 5 4.83 4.21 -37.40
C ILE A 5 5.63 5.11 -36.44
N GLY A 6 5.57 6.42 -36.68
CA GLY A 6 6.16 7.44 -35.83
C GLY A 6 5.55 7.43 -34.43
N THR A 7 6.46 7.49 -33.45
CA THR A 7 6.34 7.38 -32.00
C THR A 7 5.67 8.58 -31.33
N PRO A 8 4.62 8.38 -30.50
CA PRO A 8 4.28 9.30 -29.40
C PRO A 8 5.05 8.99 -28.10
N ILE A 9 5.67 7.80 -28.02
CA ILE A 9 6.28 7.24 -26.79
C ILE A 9 7.65 7.88 -26.47
N GLU A 10 8.39 8.35 -27.48
CA GLU A 10 9.74 8.91 -27.29
C GLU A 10 9.77 10.30 -26.64
N ILE A 11 8.71 11.10 -26.75
CA ILE A 11 8.73 12.47 -26.23
C ILE A 11 8.67 12.49 -24.69
N GLU A 12 7.81 11.67 -24.07
CA GLU A 12 7.59 11.71 -22.60
C GLU A 12 8.62 10.90 -21.79
N THR A 13 9.05 9.74 -22.28
CA THR A 13 10.08 8.93 -21.59
C THR A 13 11.47 9.57 -21.64
N THR A 14 11.72 10.44 -22.61
CA THR A 14 12.96 11.22 -22.66
C THR A 14 13.03 12.13 -21.44
N TYR A 15 12.03 12.99 -21.21
CA TYR A 15 12.11 14.03 -20.16
C TYR A 15 12.27 13.50 -18.74
N ARG A 16 11.59 12.42 -18.33
CA ARG A 16 11.72 11.91 -16.94
C ARG A 16 13.09 11.29 -16.63
N LYS A 17 13.77 10.71 -17.64
CA LYS A 17 15.14 10.21 -17.50
C LYS A 17 16.19 11.30 -17.75
N SER A 18 15.75 12.44 -18.28
CA SER A 18 16.59 13.58 -18.61
C SER A 18 16.22 14.82 -17.80
N THR A 19 15.66 14.68 -16.60
CA THR A 19 15.47 15.79 -15.67
C THR A 19 16.03 15.48 -14.30
N ARG A 20 16.44 16.51 -13.58
CA ARG A 20 16.99 16.42 -12.22
C ARG A 20 16.37 17.49 -11.34
N PHE A 21 15.79 17.09 -10.21
CA PHE A 21 15.23 18.00 -9.21
C PHE A 21 16.09 17.95 -7.96
N GLU A 22 16.65 19.09 -7.55
CA GLU A 22 17.52 19.16 -6.39
C GLU A 22 17.30 20.42 -5.55
N ARG A 23 17.48 20.24 -4.24
CA ARG A 23 17.65 21.34 -3.31
C ARG A 23 19.04 21.94 -3.50
N ILE A 24 19.13 23.25 -3.55
CA ILE A 24 20.38 23.99 -3.68
C ILE A 24 20.53 25.01 -2.54
N ASP A 25 21.77 25.46 -2.35
CA ASP A 25 22.10 26.63 -1.55
C ASP A 25 22.84 27.67 -2.41
N ARG A 26 23.27 28.77 -1.79
CA ARG A 26 23.94 29.89 -2.48
C ARG A 26 25.37 29.60 -2.93
N SER A 27 25.99 28.58 -2.37
CA SER A 27 27.32 28.12 -2.78
C SER A 27 27.26 27.16 -3.97
N ASP A 28 26.07 26.61 -4.25
CA ASP A 28 25.85 25.73 -5.38
C ASP A 28 26.05 26.46 -6.72
N PRO A 29 26.83 25.91 -7.67
CA PRO A 29 27.01 26.50 -9.00
C PRO A 29 25.70 26.78 -9.75
N ARG A 30 24.63 26.04 -9.45
CA ARG A 30 23.31 26.17 -10.06
C ARG A 30 22.51 27.36 -9.53
N TRP A 31 22.99 28.03 -8.48
CA TRP A 31 22.37 29.23 -7.94
C TRP A 31 22.20 30.33 -9.00
N GLU A 32 23.16 30.47 -9.91
CA GLU A 32 23.06 31.43 -11.00
C GLU A 32 21.91 31.09 -11.96
N GLY A 33 21.75 29.80 -12.28
CA GLY A 33 20.62 29.30 -13.05
C GLY A 33 19.28 29.57 -12.34
N TYR A 34 19.22 29.33 -11.03
CA TYR A 34 18.05 29.64 -10.21
C TYR A 34 17.66 31.12 -10.29
N ARG A 35 18.62 32.04 -10.11
CA ARG A 35 18.38 33.49 -10.23
C ARG A 35 17.94 33.90 -11.64
N LYS A 36 18.56 33.32 -12.67
CA LYS A 36 18.23 33.61 -14.07
C LYS A 36 16.78 33.25 -14.38
N VAL A 37 16.32 32.06 -14.00
CA VAL A 37 14.92 31.66 -14.22
C VAL A 37 13.96 32.62 -13.52
N ARG A 38 14.21 32.98 -12.25
CA ARG A 38 13.35 33.92 -11.52
C ARG A 38 13.34 35.31 -12.14
N THR A 39 14.50 35.80 -12.58
CA THR A 39 14.62 37.12 -13.24
C THR A 39 13.79 37.15 -14.53
N VAL A 40 13.95 36.16 -15.41
CA VAL A 40 13.18 36.10 -16.66
C VAL A 40 11.67 36.04 -16.36
N VAL A 41 11.25 35.13 -15.48
CA VAL A 41 9.82 34.84 -15.30
C VAL A 41 9.08 35.90 -14.45
N PHE A 42 9.70 36.45 -13.42
CA PHE A 42 9.05 37.40 -12.52
C PHE A 42 9.40 38.85 -12.86
N VAL A 43 10.66 39.16 -13.17
CA VAL A 43 11.10 40.53 -13.45
C VAL A 43 10.77 40.92 -14.89
N GLU A 44 11.27 40.17 -15.87
CA GLU A 44 11.11 40.54 -17.28
C GLU A 44 9.69 40.30 -17.80
N GLU A 45 9.09 39.16 -17.46
CA GLU A 45 7.77 38.78 -17.98
C GLU A 45 6.59 39.36 -17.17
N GLN A 46 6.70 39.42 -15.83
CA GLN A 46 5.62 39.87 -14.95
C GLN A 46 5.81 41.30 -14.42
N GLY A 47 6.96 41.93 -14.68
CA GLY A 47 7.23 43.31 -14.28
C GLY A 47 7.51 43.51 -12.79
N VAL A 48 7.88 42.45 -12.06
CA VAL A 48 8.26 42.54 -10.65
C VAL A 48 9.61 43.27 -10.53
N ALA A 49 9.76 44.19 -9.58
CA ALA A 49 11.02 44.90 -9.39
C ALA A 49 12.12 43.92 -8.90
N LEU A 50 13.34 44.05 -9.44
CA LEU A 50 14.44 43.10 -9.15
C LEU A 50 14.75 42.96 -7.65
N ASN A 51 14.68 44.07 -6.90
CA ASN A 51 14.90 44.12 -5.46
C ASN A 51 13.74 43.55 -4.63
N GLU A 52 12.56 43.38 -5.22
CA GLU A 52 11.42 42.70 -4.58
C GLU A 52 11.38 41.21 -4.91
N GLU A 53 11.89 40.83 -6.09
CA GLU A 53 12.04 39.42 -6.43
C GLU A 53 13.11 38.76 -5.55
N PHE A 54 14.25 39.41 -5.34
CA PHE A 54 15.31 38.92 -4.46
C PHE A 54 15.27 39.63 -3.12
N ASP A 55 14.42 39.11 -2.23
CA ASP A 55 14.12 39.69 -0.92
C ASP A 55 15.07 39.18 0.20
N ALA A 56 14.88 39.71 1.42
CA ALA A 56 15.62 39.23 2.58
C ALA A 56 15.31 37.76 2.93
N GLN A 57 14.11 37.27 2.56
CA GLN A 57 13.67 35.90 2.85
C GLN A 57 14.44 34.87 2.02
N ASP A 58 14.95 35.24 0.84
CA ASP A 58 15.86 34.39 0.07
C ASP A 58 17.19 34.09 0.79
N SER A 59 17.48 34.83 1.87
CA SER A 59 18.65 34.64 2.74
C SER A 59 18.33 33.97 4.06
N ASP A 60 17.05 33.70 4.31
CA ASP A 60 16.57 33.21 5.60
C ASP A 60 16.81 31.70 5.73
N GLU A 61 17.18 31.26 6.93
CA GLU A 61 17.39 29.85 7.25
C GLU A 61 16.07 29.05 7.15
N ILE A 62 14.92 29.71 7.23
CA ILE A 62 13.61 29.10 7.05
C ILE A 62 13.25 28.87 5.57
N THR A 63 14.11 29.27 4.62
CA THR A 63 13.86 29.17 3.18
C THR A 63 14.68 28.05 2.55
N GLN A 64 14.05 27.27 1.66
CA GLN A 64 14.72 26.23 0.86
C GLN A 64 14.46 26.47 -0.63
N HIS A 65 15.53 26.38 -1.43
CA HIS A 65 15.51 26.65 -2.86
C HIS A 65 15.71 25.37 -3.66
N PHE A 66 14.96 25.24 -4.75
CA PHE A 66 15.00 24.05 -5.59
C PHE A 66 15.11 24.44 -7.06
N VAL A 67 15.82 23.60 -7.82
CA VAL A 67 15.97 23.71 -9.27
C VAL A 67 15.50 22.44 -9.95
N LEU A 68 14.98 22.62 -11.17
CA LEU A 68 14.74 21.56 -12.13
C LEU A 68 15.66 21.78 -13.33
N GLU A 69 16.48 20.78 -13.63
CA GLU A 69 17.42 20.78 -14.75
C GLU A 69 16.95 19.81 -15.83
N VAL A 70 17.30 20.09 -17.10
CA VAL A 70 17.15 19.13 -18.22
C VAL A 70 18.55 18.64 -18.61
N ILE A 71 18.71 17.33 -18.74
CA ILE A 71 19.96 16.62 -19.05
C ILE A 71 19.94 16.21 -20.53
N GLU A 72 20.65 16.92 -21.40
CA GLU A 72 20.81 16.45 -22.79
C GLU A 72 21.68 15.17 -22.85
N LYS A 73 21.28 14.20 -23.67
CA LYS A 73 22.06 12.95 -23.84
C LYS A 73 23.42 13.28 -24.49
N GLY A 74 24.50 12.97 -23.78
CA GLY A 74 25.87 12.99 -24.33
C GLY A 74 26.65 14.28 -24.10
N THR A 75 26.15 15.21 -23.29
CA THR A 75 26.91 16.40 -22.86
C THR A 75 27.61 16.15 -21.52
N ASP A 76 28.84 16.66 -21.36
CA ASP A 76 29.56 16.61 -20.08
C ASP A 76 28.74 17.28 -18.97
N PHE A 77 28.94 16.83 -17.72
CA PHE A 77 28.24 17.30 -16.50
C PHE A 77 28.18 18.84 -16.33
N HIS A 78 28.97 19.60 -17.09
CA HIS A 78 29.06 21.05 -17.04
C HIS A 78 28.04 21.81 -17.92
N ASN A 79 27.23 21.13 -18.74
CA ASN A 79 26.25 21.78 -19.64
C ASN A 79 24.78 21.58 -19.20
N GLN A 80 24.52 21.43 -17.90
CA GLN A 80 23.18 21.30 -17.34
C GLN A 80 22.47 22.67 -17.29
N GLN A 81 21.31 22.79 -17.96
CA GLN A 81 20.52 24.01 -17.94
C GLN A 81 19.44 23.91 -16.86
N VAL A 82 19.46 24.84 -15.89
CA VAL A 82 18.33 25.08 -14.98
C VAL A 82 17.18 25.67 -15.80
N VAL A 83 16.05 24.97 -15.84
CA VAL A 83 14.86 25.35 -16.61
C VAL A 83 13.67 25.72 -15.72
N GLY A 84 13.69 25.29 -14.46
CA GLY A 84 12.61 25.48 -13.51
C GLY A 84 13.11 25.67 -12.08
N VAL A 85 12.29 26.34 -11.28
CA VAL A 85 12.61 26.66 -9.88
C VAL A 85 11.35 26.67 -9.02
N LEU A 86 11.51 26.33 -7.74
CA LEU A 86 10.52 26.61 -6.70
C LEU A 86 11.21 26.97 -5.38
N ARG A 87 10.46 27.59 -4.47
CA ARG A 87 10.90 27.97 -3.12
C ARG A 87 9.93 27.39 -2.10
N PHE A 88 10.48 26.89 -1.00
CA PHE A 88 9.75 26.57 0.22
C PHE A 88 10.12 27.56 1.30
N GLN A 89 9.13 28.17 1.93
CA GLN A 89 9.29 28.97 3.14
C GLN A 89 8.61 28.24 4.30
N LEU A 90 9.36 27.96 5.36
CA LEU A 90 8.87 27.27 6.54
C LEU A 90 8.21 28.27 7.49
N CYS A 91 6.91 28.09 7.73
CA CYS A 91 6.11 29.04 8.49
C CYS A 91 5.40 28.33 9.65
N GLY A 92 6.13 27.99 10.70
CA GLY A 92 5.56 27.36 11.89
C GLY A 92 4.85 26.04 11.57
N THR A 93 3.53 26.07 11.45
CA THR A 93 2.66 24.90 11.21
C THR A 93 2.46 24.55 9.73
N TYR A 94 2.91 25.39 8.80
CA TYR A 94 2.79 25.13 7.36
C TYR A 94 4.10 25.43 6.62
N VAL A 95 4.18 24.96 5.37
CA VAL A 95 5.24 25.26 4.41
C VAL A 95 4.59 25.94 3.22
N LYS A 96 5.07 27.12 2.86
CA LYS A 96 4.60 27.87 1.70
C LYS A 96 5.39 27.46 0.45
N LEU A 97 4.70 26.93 -0.55
CA LEU A 97 5.21 26.72 -1.90
C LEU A 97 5.02 28.00 -2.71
N GLU A 98 6.12 28.58 -3.15
CA GLU A 98 6.12 29.86 -3.84
C GLU A 98 7.26 29.97 -4.85
N ARG A 99 7.28 31.08 -5.61
CA ARG A 99 8.25 31.34 -6.70
C ARG A 99 8.38 30.17 -7.68
N VAL A 100 7.28 29.46 -7.93
CA VAL A 100 7.21 28.37 -8.89
C VAL A 100 7.30 28.96 -10.30
N ALA A 101 8.41 28.71 -10.99
CA ALA A 101 8.66 29.26 -12.32
C ALA A 101 9.32 28.24 -13.25
N LEU A 102 9.02 28.39 -14.53
CA LEU A 102 9.60 27.62 -15.62
C LEU A 102 9.88 28.58 -16.78
N LEU A 103 11.02 28.44 -17.46
CA LEU A 103 11.32 29.22 -18.66
C LEU A 103 10.28 28.96 -19.77
N LYS A 104 9.99 29.99 -20.58
CA LYS A 104 8.85 30.02 -21.50
C LYS A 104 8.82 28.85 -22.48
N GLU A 105 9.98 28.50 -23.02
CA GLU A 105 10.20 27.41 -23.98
C GLU A 105 9.95 26.01 -23.40
N PHE A 106 9.92 25.86 -22.07
CA PHE A 106 9.64 24.60 -21.39
C PHE A 106 8.18 24.52 -20.86
N ARG A 107 7.38 25.57 -21.04
CA ARG A 107 5.97 25.61 -20.62
C ARG A 107 5.06 24.89 -21.61
N GLY A 108 3.86 24.53 -21.16
CA GLY A 108 2.85 23.86 -22.00
C GLY A 108 3.01 22.34 -22.11
N GLY A 109 4.16 21.79 -21.68
CA GLY A 109 4.39 20.36 -21.50
C GLY A 109 4.23 19.87 -20.05
N VAL A 110 4.84 18.73 -19.75
CA VAL A 110 4.76 18.04 -18.44
C VAL A 110 5.71 18.60 -17.37
N LEU A 111 6.72 19.39 -17.76
CA LEU A 111 7.80 19.83 -16.87
C LEU A 111 7.33 20.68 -15.69
N GLY A 112 6.30 21.52 -15.87
CA GLY A 112 5.72 22.28 -14.77
C GLY A 112 5.05 21.38 -13.72
N GLN A 113 4.35 20.32 -14.16
CA GLN A 113 3.75 19.33 -13.26
C GLN A 113 4.85 18.52 -12.54
N CYS A 114 5.90 18.12 -13.27
CA CYS A 114 7.06 17.44 -12.70
C CYS A 114 7.70 18.28 -11.59
N LEU A 115 8.00 19.56 -11.85
CA LEU A 115 8.58 20.48 -10.87
C LEU A 115 7.79 20.52 -9.55
N VAL A 116 6.46 20.70 -9.62
CA VAL A 116 5.65 20.79 -8.39
C VAL A 116 5.48 19.43 -7.72
N ASN A 117 5.30 18.35 -8.49
CA ASN A 117 5.17 17.01 -7.91
C ASN A 117 6.44 16.57 -7.17
N GLU A 118 7.63 16.90 -7.68
CA GLU A 118 8.89 16.66 -6.98
C GLU A 118 8.97 17.49 -5.67
N GLY A 119 8.52 18.74 -5.71
CA GLY A 119 8.37 19.57 -4.51
C GLY A 119 7.42 18.96 -3.48
N VAL A 120 6.24 18.47 -3.90
CA VAL A 120 5.27 17.79 -3.04
C VAL A 120 5.88 16.52 -2.43
N ASN A 121 6.57 15.70 -3.22
CA ASN A 121 7.23 14.50 -2.73
C ASN A 121 8.30 14.83 -1.67
N TYR A 122 9.11 15.86 -1.91
CA TYR A 122 10.06 16.35 -0.92
C TYR A 122 9.33 16.82 0.34
N PHE A 123 8.23 17.55 0.21
CA PHE A 123 7.46 18.04 1.34
C PHE A 123 6.93 16.89 2.21
N LEU A 124 6.29 15.90 1.59
CA LEU A 124 5.72 14.74 2.28
C LEU A 124 6.79 13.93 3.04
N LYS A 125 7.99 13.82 2.47
CA LYS A 125 9.11 13.10 3.08
C LYS A 125 9.73 13.85 4.27
N ASN A 126 9.82 15.18 4.19
CA ASN A 126 10.64 15.97 5.12
C ASN A 126 9.85 16.81 6.14
N PHE A 127 8.55 17.06 5.91
CA PHE A 127 7.74 17.95 6.75
C PHE A 127 6.49 17.26 7.31
N GLN A 128 6.70 16.18 8.05
CA GLN A 128 5.61 15.49 8.75
C GLN A 128 4.90 16.43 9.72
N GLY A 129 3.57 16.42 9.68
CA GLY A 129 2.74 17.27 10.54
C GLY A 129 2.79 18.77 10.20
N LYS A 130 3.18 19.13 8.98
CA LYS A 130 2.93 20.47 8.43
C LYS A 130 1.91 20.39 7.31
N ILE A 131 1.41 21.55 6.90
CA ILE A 131 0.52 21.68 5.72
C ILE A 131 1.28 22.35 4.60
N LEU A 132 1.08 21.91 3.36
CA LEU A 132 1.63 22.60 2.19
C LEU A 132 0.60 23.59 1.66
N VAL A 133 0.99 24.87 1.63
CA VAL A 133 0.15 26.00 1.19
C VAL A 133 0.78 26.61 -0.05
N ALA A 134 -0.03 27.00 -1.03
CA ALA A 134 0.42 27.78 -2.19
C ALA A 134 -0.48 29.00 -2.37
N HIS A 135 0.13 30.16 -2.64
CA HIS A 135 -0.62 31.32 -3.13
C HIS A 135 -0.65 31.21 -4.65
N ALA A 136 -1.74 30.67 -5.18
CA ALA A 136 -1.87 30.48 -6.60
C ALA A 136 -2.53 31.69 -7.22
N GLN A 137 -1.88 32.28 -8.23
CA GLN A 137 -2.52 33.26 -9.10
C GLN A 137 -3.83 32.69 -9.64
N THR A 138 -4.90 33.49 -9.70
CA THR A 138 -6.22 33.02 -10.16
C THR A 138 -6.15 32.37 -11.55
N ALA A 139 -5.28 32.87 -12.43
CA ALA A 139 -5.04 32.31 -13.77
C ALA A 139 -4.37 30.91 -13.76
N LYS A 140 -3.82 30.47 -12.62
CA LYS A 140 -3.11 29.20 -12.45
C LYS A 140 -3.81 28.21 -11.51
N LEU A 141 -5.02 28.50 -11.04
CA LEU A 141 -5.76 27.61 -10.12
C LEU A 141 -5.90 26.20 -10.69
N ARG A 142 -6.33 26.07 -11.95
CA ARG A 142 -6.47 24.76 -12.63
C ARG A 142 -5.17 23.95 -12.68
N PHE A 143 -4.01 24.60 -12.66
CA PHE A 143 -2.74 23.90 -12.61
C PHE A 143 -2.53 23.26 -11.23
N TYR A 144 -2.70 24.00 -10.14
CA TYR A 144 -2.57 23.49 -8.77
C TYR A 144 -3.68 22.49 -8.41
N GLU A 145 -4.90 22.71 -8.87
CA GLU A 145 -6.03 21.80 -8.68
C GLU A 145 -5.78 20.41 -9.26
N ARG A 146 -5.22 20.34 -10.48
CA ARG A 146 -4.82 19.06 -11.07
C ARG A 146 -3.79 18.34 -10.21
N LEU A 147 -2.90 19.10 -9.56
CA LEU A 147 -1.86 18.58 -8.65
C LEU A 147 -2.41 18.22 -7.26
N GLY A 148 -3.73 18.35 -7.03
CA GLY A 148 -4.40 17.95 -5.79
C GLY A 148 -4.61 19.07 -4.77
N PHE A 149 -4.21 20.30 -5.08
CA PHE A 149 -4.46 21.43 -4.19
C PHE A 149 -5.92 21.88 -4.25
N ILE A 150 -6.43 22.42 -3.14
CA ILE A 150 -7.80 22.89 -3.00
C ILE A 150 -7.79 24.38 -2.60
N PRO A 151 -8.58 25.25 -3.24
CA PRO A 151 -8.74 26.64 -2.83
C PRO A 151 -9.53 26.73 -1.53
N ILE A 152 -9.08 27.60 -0.65
CA ILE A 152 -9.64 27.75 0.71
C ILE A 152 -9.90 29.20 1.09
N SER A 153 -9.29 30.16 0.39
CA SER A 153 -9.58 31.58 0.58
C SER A 153 -10.57 32.10 -0.46
N LEU A 154 -11.10 33.30 -0.19
CA LEU A 154 -11.62 34.14 -1.27
C LEU A 154 -10.46 34.61 -2.15
N GLU A 155 -10.78 35.21 -3.29
CA GLU A 155 -9.77 35.92 -4.07
C GLU A 155 -9.26 37.11 -3.25
N PHE A 156 -7.94 37.20 -3.12
CA PHE A 156 -7.22 38.33 -2.55
C PHE A 156 -6.20 38.86 -3.54
N PHE A 157 -5.67 40.04 -3.27
CA PHE A 157 -4.76 40.71 -4.20
C PHE A 157 -3.39 40.91 -3.57
N GLU A 158 -2.38 40.29 -4.16
CA GLU A 158 -0.99 40.59 -3.82
C GLU A 158 -0.56 41.81 -4.63
N LYS A 159 -0.02 42.82 -3.93
CA LYS A 159 0.46 44.05 -4.53
C LYS A 159 1.99 44.02 -4.63
N LEU A 160 2.49 43.99 -5.85
CA LEU A 160 3.90 44.22 -6.19
C LEU A 160 3.94 45.50 -7.05
N ASN A 161 4.32 46.62 -6.45
CA ASN A 161 4.21 47.98 -7.04
C ASN A 161 2.77 48.38 -7.47
N ASP A 162 2.60 48.91 -8.69
CA ASP A 162 1.31 49.27 -9.31
C ASP A 162 0.56 48.07 -9.91
N VAL A 163 1.14 46.86 -9.83
CA VAL A 163 0.55 45.63 -10.36
C VAL A 163 -0.16 44.90 -9.22
N VAL A 164 -1.45 44.67 -9.42
CA VAL A 164 -2.35 43.99 -8.48
C VAL A 164 -2.66 42.62 -9.07
N ILE A 165 -2.13 41.56 -8.48
CA ILE A 165 -2.28 40.20 -9.00
C ILE A 165 -3.29 39.43 -8.14
N PRO A 166 -4.41 38.96 -8.72
CA PRO A 166 -5.39 38.17 -7.99
C PRO A 166 -4.85 36.77 -7.68
N HIS A 167 -4.99 36.36 -6.42
CA HIS A 167 -4.55 35.09 -5.89
C HIS A 167 -5.66 34.42 -5.10
N LYS A 168 -5.54 33.09 -4.95
CA LYS A 168 -6.21 32.33 -3.90
C LYS A 168 -5.20 31.50 -3.15
N THR A 169 -5.47 31.32 -1.88
CA THR A 169 -4.77 30.36 -1.04
C THR A 169 -5.27 28.98 -1.41
N MET A 170 -4.32 28.12 -1.73
CA MET A 170 -4.49 26.72 -2.06
C MET A 170 -3.78 25.86 -1.01
N VAL A 171 -4.39 24.78 -0.56
CA VAL A 171 -3.75 23.80 0.34
C VAL A 171 -3.71 22.42 -0.30
N LEU A 172 -2.61 21.70 -0.09
CA LEU A 172 -2.58 20.27 -0.34
C LEU A 172 -3.07 19.54 0.91
N PRO A 173 -4.20 18.80 0.85
CA PRO A 173 -4.69 18.01 1.98
C PRO A 173 -3.64 17.01 2.47
N ALA A 174 -3.45 16.94 3.79
CA ALA A 174 -2.58 15.95 4.41
C ALA A 174 -3.30 14.59 4.58
N PHE A 175 -2.52 13.50 4.61
CA PHE A 175 -3.00 12.16 4.94
C PHE A 175 -2.74 11.85 6.42
N GLY A 176 -3.78 11.56 7.23
CA GLY A 176 -3.58 10.98 8.56
C GLY A 176 -4.62 11.32 9.62
N ASN A 177 -4.68 10.50 10.68
CA ASN A 177 -5.61 10.58 11.83
C ASN A 177 -5.25 11.66 12.87
N SER A 178 -4.27 12.53 12.61
CA SER A 178 -3.96 13.59 13.55
C SER A 178 -4.92 14.75 13.30
N THR A 179 -5.88 14.91 14.21
CA THR A 179 -6.50 16.19 14.51
C THR A 179 -5.39 17.19 14.86
N MET A 180 -4.77 17.80 13.85
CA MET A 180 -3.81 18.86 14.07
C MET A 180 -4.59 20.07 14.59
N SER A 181 -4.38 20.42 15.85
CA SER A 181 -4.71 21.74 16.37
C SER A 181 -3.73 22.73 15.76
N ILE A 182 -4.08 23.30 14.62
CA ILE A 182 -3.18 24.20 13.89
C ILE A 182 -3.35 25.60 14.46
N HIS A 183 -2.38 26.04 15.26
CA HIS A 183 -2.34 27.42 15.73
C HIS A 183 -1.73 28.30 14.62
N PHE A 184 -2.57 28.93 13.83
CA PHE A 184 -2.14 29.91 12.83
C PHE A 184 -1.77 31.24 13.50
N VAL A 185 -0.58 31.75 13.20
CA VAL A 185 -0.16 33.09 13.64
C VAL A 185 -0.85 34.13 12.74
N GLN A 186 -1.43 35.15 13.34
CA GLN A 186 -2.14 36.22 12.62
C GLN A 186 -1.13 37.11 11.89
N HIS A 187 -1.08 37.02 10.55
CA HIS A 187 -0.34 37.94 9.70
C HIS A 187 -1.31 38.91 9.03
N SER A 188 -1.03 40.21 9.10
CA SER A 188 -1.93 41.28 8.65
C SER A 188 -1.52 41.91 7.32
N GLU A 189 -0.69 41.23 6.51
CA GLU A 189 -0.13 41.85 5.30
C GLU A 189 -1.18 42.02 4.18
N TYR A 190 -2.15 41.10 4.05
CA TYR A 190 -3.21 41.19 3.02
C TYR A 190 -4.58 40.66 3.52
N GLU A 191 -5.67 41.38 3.20
CA GLU A 191 -7.04 40.93 3.48
C GLU A 191 -7.40 39.75 2.56
N GLY A 192 -7.70 38.58 3.13
CA GLY A 192 -8.06 37.35 2.37
C GLY A 192 -6.93 36.32 2.20
N ASP A 193 -5.73 36.60 2.71
CA ASP A 193 -4.60 35.67 2.76
C ASP A 193 -4.88 34.49 3.73
N CYS A 194 -4.11 33.41 3.65
CA CYS A 194 -4.21 32.22 4.51
C CYS A 194 -4.28 32.49 6.02
N PHE A 195 -3.93 33.70 6.46
CA PHE A 195 -3.93 34.12 7.86
C PHE A 195 -5.05 35.09 8.24
N ASP A 196 -5.95 35.46 7.32
CA ASP A 196 -7.17 36.13 7.71
C ASP A 196 -8.09 35.16 8.48
N GLN A 197 -8.85 35.66 9.45
CA GLN A 197 -9.66 34.81 10.34
C GLN A 197 -10.67 33.93 9.57
N LYS A 198 -11.18 34.39 8.42
CA LYS A 198 -12.12 33.61 7.60
C LYS A 198 -11.38 32.50 6.87
N THR A 199 -10.19 32.75 6.32
CA THR A 199 -9.40 31.71 5.65
C THR A 199 -8.87 30.69 6.66
N VAL A 200 -8.39 31.11 7.84
CA VAL A 200 -8.00 30.19 8.92
C VAL A 200 -9.17 29.29 9.34
N ALA A 201 -10.35 29.85 9.60
CA ALA A 201 -11.53 29.06 9.96
C ALA A 201 -11.96 28.11 8.83
N ARG A 202 -11.72 28.46 7.56
CA ARG A 202 -11.95 27.56 6.42
C ARG A 202 -10.90 26.47 6.37
N ILE A 203 -9.63 26.76 6.59
CA ILE A 203 -8.56 25.76 6.69
C ILE A 203 -8.89 24.77 7.81
N GLU A 204 -9.23 25.24 9.00
CA GLU A 204 -9.59 24.39 10.14
C GLU A 204 -10.82 23.54 9.84
N ARG A 205 -11.85 24.10 9.18
CA ARG A 205 -13.03 23.33 8.77
C ARG A 205 -12.69 22.29 7.73
N VAL A 206 -11.91 22.65 6.71
CA VAL A 206 -11.48 21.76 5.62
C VAL A 206 -10.60 20.66 6.20
N LEU A 207 -9.53 20.98 6.92
CA LEU A 207 -8.64 19.97 7.52
C LEU A 207 -9.32 19.14 8.62
N GLY A 208 -10.21 19.73 9.41
CA GLY A 208 -10.98 19.03 10.46
C GLY A 208 -12.10 18.12 9.93
N SER A 209 -12.44 18.22 8.65
CA SER A 209 -13.46 17.38 7.99
C SER A 209 -12.88 16.45 6.93
N ILE A 210 -11.57 16.50 6.69
CA ILE A 210 -10.92 15.70 5.66
C ILE A 210 -10.65 14.29 6.18
N SER A 211 -11.37 13.35 5.58
CA SER A 211 -10.93 11.97 5.32
C SER A 211 -10.82 11.70 3.82
N PHE A 212 -10.64 12.76 3.01
CA PHE A 212 -10.57 12.65 1.56
C PHE A 212 -9.22 13.02 0.98
N ILE A 213 -8.77 12.09 0.17
CA ILE A 213 -7.52 12.06 -0.56
C ILE A 213 -7.58 13.03 -1.75
N PRO A 214 -6.47 13.72 -2.08
CA PRO A 214 -6.36 14.39 -3.37
C PRO A 214 -6.31 13.34 -4.49
N LEU A 215 -7.50 12.89 -4.93
CA LEU A 215 -7.71 11.86 -5.93
C LEU A 215 -6.90 12.15 -7.20
N CYS A 216 -6.82 13.43 -7.59
CA CYS A 216 -6.03 13.86 -8.75
C CYS A 216 -4.53 13.63 -8.57
N ALA A 217 -4.01 13.92 -7.37
CA ALA A 217 -2.60 13.73 -7.08
C ALA A 217 -2.21 12.25 -7.16
N LEU A 218 -3.08 11.32 -6.74
CA LEU A 218 -2.84 9.89 -6.96
C LEU A 218 -2.84 9.55 -8.45
N ALA A 219 -3.86 9.97 -9.20
CA ALA A 219 -3.96 9.67 -10.64
C ALA A 219 -2.74 10.20 -11.44
N GLN A 220 -2.14 11.31 -11.00
CA GLN A 220 -0.91 11.83 -11.60
C GLN A 220 0.34 10.98 -11.34
N ARG A 221 0.34 10.08 -10.34
CA ARG A 221 1.47 9.17 -10.09
C ARG A 221 1.61 8.07 -11.12
N ILE A 222 0.58 7.83 -11.93
CA ILE A 222 0.68 6.93 -13.09
C ILE A 222 1.79 7.48 -14.01
N PRO A 223 2.81 6.67 -14.35
CA PRO A 223 3.87 7.11 -15.25
C PRO A 223 3.36 7.53 -16.62
N ASP A 224 3.95 8.60 -17.15
CA ASP A 224 3.76 9.10 -18.50
C ASP A 224 4.13 8.04 -19.56
N GLY A 225 3.62 8.18 -20.79
CA GLY A 225 3.99 7.30 -21.92
C GLY A 225 3.43 5.86 -21.90
N CYS A 226 2.59 5.50 -20.94
CA CYS A 226 2.08 4.11 -20.79
C CYS A 226 0.88 3.77 -21.71
N GLY A 227 0.41 4.70 -22.55
CA GLY A 227 -0.78 4.52 -23.40
C GLY A 227 -2.09 4.35 -22.61
N LEU A 228 -2.06 4.61 -21.31
CA LEU A 228 -3.19 4.50 -20.39
C LEU A 228 -4.16 5.66 -20.59
N GLU A 229 -5.45 5.46 -20.29
CA GLU A 229 -6.45 6.53 -20.17
C GLU A 229 -6.22 7.39 -18.90
N ARG A 230 -4.96 7.69 -18.56
CA ARG A 230 -4.53 8.46 -17.38
C ARG A 230 -5.21 9.82 -17.30
N ASN A 231 -5.28 10.55 -18.42
CA ASN A 231 -5.92 11.86 -18.46
C ASN A 231 -7.41 11.77 -18.10
N LYS A 232 -8.08 10.70 -18.54
CA LYS A 232 -9.47 10.42 -18.20
C LYS A 232 -9.63 10.11 -16.72
N LEU A 233 -8.77 9.26 -16.16
CA LEU A 233 -8.78 8.96 -14.73
C LEU A 233 -8.50 10.20 -13.87
N ILE A 234 -7.57 11.07 -14.29
CA ILE A 234 -7.31 12.36 -13.62
C ILE A 234 -8.54 13.27 -13.68
N GLN A 235 -9.22 13.34 -14.83
CA GLN A 235 -10.45 14.12 -15.00
C GLN A 235 -11.57 13.60 -14.09
N LEU A 236 -11.79 12.28 -14.05
CA LEU A 236 -12.77 11.65 -13.16
C LEU A 236 -12.42 11.89 -11.69
N ALA A 237 -11.16 11.67 -11.30
CA ALA A 237 -10.66 11.94 -9.96
C ALA A 237 -10.93 13.39 -9.52
N PHE A 238 -10.70 14.36 -10.41
CA PHE A 238 -10.97 15.78 -10.16
C PHE A 238 -12.45 16.07 -9.98
N GLN A 239 -13.26 15.52 -10.89
CA GLN A 239 -14.72 15.62 -10.85
C GLN A 239 -15.29 15.06 -9.54
N MET A 240 -14.84 13.87 -9.13
CA MET A 240 -15.22 13.22 -7.89
C MET A 240 -14.81 14.03 -6.66
N GLN A 241 -13.55 14.49 -6.62
CA GLN A 241 -13.04 15.31 -5.51
C GLN A 241 -13.89 16.56 -5.30
N ASN A 242 -14.22 17.27 -6.39
CA ASN A 242 -15.08 18.46 -6.32
C ASN A 242 -16.50 18.13 -5.84
N HIS A 243 -17.05 16.99 -6.28
CA HIS A 243 -18.37 16.55 -5.83
C HIS A 243 -18.41 16.31 -4.32
N LEU A 244 -17.44 15.56 -3.80
CA LEU A 244 -17.34 15.22 -2.36
C LEU A 244 -17.12 16.46 -1.49
N LEU A 245 -16.28 17.39 -1.95
CA LEU A 245 -16.05 18.67 -1.28
C LEU A 245 -17.29 19.57 -1.25
N LYS A 246 -18.17 19.48 -2.26
CA LYS A 246 -19.47 20.17 -2.25
C LYS A 246 -20.44 19.52 -1.26
N GLN A 247 -20.57 18.18 -1.29
CA GLN A 247 -21.48 17.45 -0.40
C GLN A 247 -21.13 17.65 1.09
N SER A 248 -19.84 17.68 1.43
CA SER A 248 -19.37 17.99 2.79
C SER A 248 -19.66 19.42 3.24
N GLY A 249 -20.12 20.30 2.34
CA GLY A 249 -20.41 21.69 2.62
C GLY A 249 -19.17 22.58 2.74
N LEU A 250 -17.99 22.07 2.36
CA LEU A 250 -16.71 22.77 2.47
C LEU A 250 -16.51 23.86 1.41
N LEU A 251 -17.12 23.70 0.24
CA LEU A 251 -16.98 24.62 -0.90
C LEU A 251 -18.17 25.54 -1.15
N LYS A 252 -19.09 25.72 -0.18
CA LYS A 252 -20.34 26.49 -0.38
C LYS A 252 -20.14 27.94 -0.86
N ASP A 253 -18.98 28.55 -0.56
CA ASP A 253 -18.71 29.97 -0.82
C ASP A 253 -17.65 30.22 -1.92
N ILE A 254 -17.14 29.18 -2.59
CA ILE A 254 -16.07 29.31 -3.58
C ILE A 254 -16.65 29.06 -4.98
N ASN A 255 -16.85 30.14 -5.74
CA ASN A 255 -17.28 30.05 -7.14
C ASN A 255 -16.19 29.39 -7.99
N TYR A 256 -16.56 28.27 -8.63
CA TYR A 256 -15.67 27.47 -9.47
C TYR A 256 -16.01 27.70 -10.96
N PRO A 257 -15.06 28.15 -11.79
CA PRO A 257 -15.28 28.35 -13.21
C PRO A 257 -15.18 27.02 -13.96
N ASN A 258 -16.28 26.26 -13.98
CA ASN A 258 -16.71 25.27 -14.99
C ASN A 258 -17.60 24.23 -14.30
N GLU A 259 -18.91 24.47 -14.38
CA GLU A 259 -19.95 23.56 -13.94
C GLU A 259 -20.36 22.64 -15.10
N ASP A 260 -19.66 21.52 -15.27
CA ASP A 260 -20.31 20.39 -15.93
C ASP A 260 -20.98 19.57 -14.82
N ILE A 261 -22.30 19.66 -14.73
CA ILE A 261 -23.12 18.81 -13.87
C ILE A 261 -22.90 17.36 -14.35
N ILE A 262 -22.34 16.54 -13.49
CA ILE A 262 -22.05 15.14 -13.78
C ILE A 262 -23.34 14.33 -13.64
N GLU A 263 -23.69 13.56 -14.66
CA GLU A 263 -24.64 12.47 -14.49
C GLU A 263 -23.92 11.30 -13.78
N ASN A 264 -24.38 10.93 -12.59
CA ASN A 264 -23.71 9.92 -11.75
C ASN A 264 -23.47 8.58 -12.49
N GLN A 265 -24.40 8.18 -13.36
CA GLN A 265 -24.28 6.97 -14.17
C GLN A 265 -23.07 7.00 -15.13
N SER A 266 -22.66 8.17 -15.61
CA SER A 266 -21.54 8.31 -16.54
C SER A 266 -20.20 8.01 -15.86
N VAL A 267 -19.98 8.50 -14.62
CA VAL A 267 -18.72 8.27 -13.88
C VAL A 267 -18.58 6.81 -13.47
N SER A 268 -19.65 6.20 -12.94
CA SER A 268 -19.65 4.80 -12.50
C SER A 268 -19.30 3.85 -13.66
N THR A 269 -19.97 4.04 -14.81
CA THR A 269 -19.71 3.28 -16.04
C THR A 269 -18.26 3.44 -16.51
N GLU A 270 -17.71 4.66 -16.42
CA GLU A 270 -16.34 4.94 -16.86
C GLU A 270 -15.30 4.30 -15.94
N LEU A 271 -15.49 4.37 -14.62
CA LEU A 271 -14.61 3.70 -13.65
C LEU A 271 -14.66 2.17 -13.82
N GLU A 272 -15.81 1.61 -14.16
CA GLU A 272 -15.93 0.18 -14.48
C GLU A 272 -15.17 -0.19 -15.75
N ASN A 273 -15.24 0.62 -16.81
CA ASN A 273 -14.49 0.41 -18.06
C ASN A 273 -12.97 0.50 -17.85
N LEU A 274 -12.51 1.49 -17.09
CA LEU A 274 -11.11 1.62 -16.70
C LEU A 274 -10.67 0.41 -15.86
N SER A 275 -11.52 -0.05 -14.94
CA SER A 275 -11.24 -1.22 -14.10
C SER A 275 -11.08 -2.50 -14.93
N LYS A 276 -11.98 -2.73 -15.90
CA LYS A 276 -11.90 -3.86 -16.84
C LYS A 276 -10.63 -3.80 -17.68
N SER A 277 -10.25 -2.61 -18.14
CA SER A 277 -9.03 -2.40 -18.92
C SER A 277 -7.77 -2.71 -18.10
N GLY A 278 -7.70 -2.22 -16.86
CA GLY A 278 -6.61 -2.55 -15.95
C GLY A 278 -6.56 -4.04 -15.63
N TRP A 279 -7.70 -4.65 -15.28
CA TRP A 279 -7.80 -6.09 -14.99
C TRP A 279 -7.27 -6.96 -16.13
N LYS A 280 -7.68 -6.67 -17.38
CA LYS A 280 -7.21 -7.39 -18.56
C LYS A 280 -5.69 -7.39 -18.63
N MET A 281 -5.06 -6.26 -18.34
CA MET A 281 -3.61 -6.10 -18.40
C MET A 281 -2.87 -6.74 -17.22
N LEU A 282 -3.51 -6.87 -16.06
CA LEU A 282 -2.96 -7.66 -14.96
C LEU A 282 -2.96 -9.17 -15.24
N ASN A 283 -3.78 -9.63 -16.18
CA ASN A 283 -4.02 -11.06 -16.46
C ASN A 283 -3.49 -11.53 -17.84
N ILE A 284 -2.51 -10.82 -18.43
CA ILE A 284 -1.88 -11.23 -19.70
C ILE A 284 -0.73 -12.24 -19.54
N GLY A 285 -0.37 -12.61 -18.31
CA GLY A 285 0.75 -13.49 -18.01
C GLY A 285 1.07 -13.51 -16.51
N PHE A 286 2.30 -13.87 -16.15
CA PHE A 286 2.76 -13.85 -14.76
C PHE A 286 2.65 -12.44 -14.18
N TYR A 287 2.08 -12.31 -12.98
CA TYR A 287 1.94 -11.01 -12.32
C TYR A 287 3.27 -10.26 -12.23
N SER A 288 4.39 -10.96 -12.00
CA SER A 288 5.74 -10.39 -11.93
C SER A 288 6.20 -9.71 -13.23
N SER A 289 5.69 -10.11 -14.39
CA SER A 289 6.00 -9.50 -15.69
C SER A 289 5.07 -8.35 -16.07
N VAL A 290 3.97 -8.14 -15.33
CA VAL A 290 3.04 -7.03 -15.58
C VAL A 290 3.76 -5.71 -15.33
N PRO A 291 3.77 -4.75 -16.28
CA PRO A 291 4.40 -3.47 -16.09
C PRO A 291 3.82 -2.73 -14.89
N GLU A 292 4.69 -2.11 -14.10
CA GLU A 292 4.34 -1.45 -12.85
C GLU A 292 3.25 -0.38 -13.01
N CYS A 293 3.25 0.34 -14.15
CA CYS A 293 2.25 1.35 -14.46
C CYS A 293 0.82 0.80 -14.50
N TRP A 294 0.60 -0.44 -14.97
CA TRP A 294 -0.71 -1.09 -14.98
C TRP A 294 -1.18 -1.46 -13.58
N ARG A 295 -0.24 -1.88 -12.71
CA ARG A 295 -0.53 -2.17 -11.30
C ARG A 295 -0.94 -0.89 -10.56
N ILE A 296 -0.20 0.21 -10.77
CA ILE A 296 -0.53 1.54 -10.22
C ILE A 296 -1.87 2.03 -10.76
N PHE A 297 -2.09 1.92 -12.07
CA PHE A 297 -3.33 2.33 -12.72
C PHE A 297 -4.52 1.60 -12.11
N TYR A 298 -4.44 0.27 -12.01
CA TYR A 298 -5.50 -0.53 -11.43
C TYR A 298 -5.78 -0.18 -9.96
N THR A 299 -4.74 0.00 -9.15
CA THR A 299 -4.85 0.50 -7.76
C THR A 299 -5.64 1.80 -7.69
N ILE A 300 -5.30 2.80 -8.51
CA ILE A 300 -5.94 4.12 -8.46
C ILE A 300 -7.35 4.06 -9.03
N THR A 301 -7.58 3.32 -10.10
CA THR A 301 -8.92 3.12 -10.65
C THR A 301 -9.84 2.48 -9.61
N LYS A 302 -9.37 1.43 -8.93
CA LYS A 302 -10.12 0.75 -7.86
C LYS A 302 -10.33 1.63 -6.63
N PHE A 303 -9.34 2.47 -6.30
CA PHE A 303 -9.49 3.48 -5.27
C PHE A 303 -10.61 4.48 -5.61
N CYS A 304 -10.59 5.04 -6.82
CA CYS A 304 -11.65 5.95 -7.28
C CYS A 304 -13.01 5.25 -7.32
N ASP A 305 -13.07 4.03 -7.85
CA ASP A 305 -14.29 3.23 -7.91
C ASP A 305 -14.91 3.01 -6.52
N GLY A 306 -14.09 2.58 -5.55
CA GLY A 306 -14.54 2.39 -4.18
C GLY A 306 -14.97 3.69 -3.48
N VAL A 307 -14.23 4.79 -3.67
CA VAL A 307 -14.62 6.12 -3.15
C VAL A 307 -15.97 6.56 -3.71
N TRP A 308 -16.16 6.42 -5.01
CA TRP A 308 -17.41 6.81 -5.68
C TRP A 308 -18.59 6.00 -5.15
N LYS A 309 -18.46 4.68 -5.14
CA LYS A 309 -19.49 3.76 -4.63
C LYS A 309 -19.85 4.06 -3.16
N ALA A 310 -18.85 4.23 -2.29
CA ALA A 310 -19.09 4.44 -0.87
C ALA A 310 -19.74 5.80 -0.58
N PHE A 311 -19.25 6.88 -1.19
CA PHE A 311 -19.59 8.24 -0.76
C PHE A 311 -20.56 8.98 -1.68
N VAL A 312 -20.77 8.48 -2.89
CA VAL A 312 -21.75 9.04 -3.84
C VAL A 312 -22.95 8.10 -4.00
N GLU A 313 -22.71 6.81 -4.16
CA GLU A 313 -23.77 5.81 -4.36
C GLU A 313 -24.28 5.20 -3.05
N SER A 314 -23.54 5.37 -1.93
CA SER A 314 -23.81 4.73 -0.63
C SER A 314 -23.80 3.20 -0.67
N ASP A 315 -23.13 2.61 -1.66
CA ASP A 315 -22.94 1.17 -1.80
C ASP A 315 -21.59 0.76 -1.18
N TYR A 316 -21.60 0.59 0.14
CA TYR A 316 -20.39 0.30 0.90
C TYR A 316 -19.83 -1.10 0.63
N GLU A 317 -20.67 -2.08 0.27
CA GLU A 317 -20.25 -3.46 0.04
C GLU A 317 -19.45 -3.58 -1.25
N THR A 318 -19.99 -3.07 -2.36
CA THR A 318 -19.24 -3.07 -3.63
C THR A 318 -18.07 -2.10 -3.58
N ALA A 319 -18.17 -1.02 -2.79
CA ALA A 319 -17.04 -0.14 -2.53
C ALA A 319 -15.88 -0.87 -1.84
N LEU A 320 -16.15 -1.59 -0.75
CA LEU A 320 -15.12 -2.32 0.00
C LEU A 320 -14.46 -3.37 -0.90
N ARG A 321 -15.28 -4.11 -1.67
CA ARG A 321 -14.77 -5.06 -2.67
C ARG A 321 -13.85 -4.39 -3.68
N ALA A 322 -14.23 -3.23 -4.22
CA ALA A 322 -13.38 -2.50 -5.17
C ALA A 322 -12.04 -2.08 -4.54
N ILE A 323 -12.06 -1.59 -3.30
CA ILE A 323 -10.85 -1.20 -2.57
C ILE A 323 -9.94 -2.41 -2.32
N ASP A 324 -10.50 -3.55 -1.86
CA ASP A 324 -9.74 -4.77 -1.63
C ASP A 324 -9.21 -5.38 -2.94
N ASP A 325 -9.94 -5.31 -4.06
CA ASP A 325 -9.40 -5.68 -5.38
C ASP A 325 -8.14 -4.84 -5.70
N GLY A 326 -8.16 -3.54 -5.37
CA GLY A 326 -7.01 -2.65 -5.51
C GLY A 326 -5.81 -3.05 -4.64
N LEU A 327 -6.06 -3.51 -3.40
CA LEU A 327 -5.03 -4.02 -2.48
C LEU A 327 -4.45 -5.36 -2.94
N LEU A 328 -5.32 -6.25 -3.39
CA LEU A 328 -4.95 -7.60 -3.82
C LEU A 328 -4.27 -7.54 -5.19
N MET A 329 -4.81 -6.86 -6.19
CA MET A 329 -4.34 -7.02 -7.57
C MET A 329 -3.51 -5.82 -8.06
N GLY A 330 -3.57 -4.70 -7.37
CA GLY A 330 -2.81 -3.49 -7.69
C GLY A 330 -1.33 -3.53 -7.26
N ARG A 331 -0.65 -2.38 -7.29
CA ARG A 331 0.75 -2.26 -6.83
C ARG A 331 0.83 -2.31 -5.30
N ARG A 332 1.60 -3.27 -4.78
CA ARG A 332 1.68 -3.58 -3.34
C ARG A 332 2.89 -2.96 -2.60
N GLU A 333 4.06 -2.79 -3.25
CA GLU A 333 5.33 -2.45 -2.57
C GLU A 333 5.85 -1.02 -2.88
N ASN A 334 6.47 -0.39 -1.87
CA ASN A 334 7.18 0.91 -1.90
C ASN A 334 6.37 2.16 -2.24
N LEU A 335 5.05 2.12 -2.05
CA LEU A 335 4.19 3.30 -2.08
C LEU A 335 3.71 3.60 -0.64
N PRO A 336 4.51 4.32 0.17
CA PRO A 336 4.22 4.51 1.60
C PRO A 336 2.88 5.21 1.87
N TYR A 337 2.25 5.81 0.85
CA TYR A 337 1.00 6.53 1.00
C TYR A 337 -0.20 5.78 0.43
N GLU A 338 -0.10 5.10 -0.71
CA GLU A 338 -1.26 4.51 -1.41
C GLU A 338 -1.72 3.16 -0.84
N GLY A 339 -0.79 2.28 -0.46
CA GLY A 339 -1.14 1.05 0.26
C GLY A 339 -1.74 1.36 1.62
N LEU A 340 -1.17 2.36 2.31
CA LEU A 340 -1.72 2.91 3.55
C LEU A 340 -3.10 3.56 3.34
N LEU A 341 -3.42 3.97 2.12
CA LEU A 341 -4.65 4.65 1.82
C LEU A 341 -5.82 3.73 1.53
N LEU A 342 -5.59 2.76 0.64
CA LEU A 342 -6.57 1.73 0.37
C LEU A 342 -6.91 0.97 1.66
N THR A 343 -5.93 0.70 2.52
CA THR A 343 -6.18 0.10 3.85
C THR A 343 -7.03 1.01 4.73
N LYS A 344 -6.68 2.29 4.90
CA LYS A 344 -7.46 3.25 5.71
C LYS A 344 -8.89 3.42 5.22
N ILE A 345 -9.10 3.54 3.90
CA ILE A 345 -10.44 3.71 3.36
C ILE A 345 -11.23 2.40 3.44
N ALA A 346 -10.59 1.24 3.25
CA ALA A 346 -11.23 -0.06 3.48
C ALA A 346 -11.70 -0.17 4.93
N ASP A 347 -10.86 0.20 5.90
CA ASP A 347 -11.22 0.18 7.33
C ASP A 347 -12.37 1.16 7.62
N HIS A 348 -12.37 2.36 7.01
CA HIS A 348 -13.47 3.31 7.16
C HIS A 348 -14.79 2.77 6.59
N ILE A 349 -14.75 2.16 5.40
CA ILE A 349 -15.93 1.58 4.74
C ILE A 349 -16.42 0.35 5.52
N HIS A 350 -15.52 -0.54 5.94
CA HIS A 350 -15.82 -1.71 6.76
C HIS A 350 -16.50 -1.31 8.08
N ASN A 351 -15.98 -0.32 8.80
CA ASN A 351 -16.59 0.15 10.05
C ASN A 351 -17.99 0.76 9.86
N ARG A 352 -18.35 1.21 8.65
CA ARG A 352 -19.71 1.64 8.31
C ARG A 352 -20.62 0.48 7.93
N LEU A 353 -20.07 -0.59 7.36
CA LEU A 353 -20.73 -1.87 7.14
C LEU A 353 -20.86 -2.61 8.48
N GLN A 354 -21.73 -2.16 9.39
CA GLN A 354 -22.03 -2.96 10.57
C GLN A 354 -22.64 -4.32 10.15
N ARG A 355 -21.95 -5.42 10.44
CA ARG A 355 -22.46 -6.79 10.26
C ARG A 355 -22.34 -7.61 11.55
N LEU A 356 -23.52 -8.05 12.00
CA LEU A 356 -23.89 -9.18 12.85
C LEU A 356 -22.85 -9.73 13.84
N GLU A 357 -22.84 -9.19 15.07
CA GLU A 357 -22.39 -9.94 16.23
C GLU A 357 -23.38 -11.07 16.57
N LEU A 358 -22.88 -12.26 16.97
CA LEU A 358 -23.51 -13.28 17.86
C LEU A 358 -23.42 -14.76 17.42
N ARG A 359 -22.82 -15.15 16.27
CA ARG A 359 -22.85 -16.57 15.82
C ARG A 359 -21.73 -17.50 16.34
N TRP A 360 -20.69 -16.97 16.97
CA TRP A 360 -19.35 -17.59 16.91
C TRP A 360 -18.73 -18.05 18.24
N ASP A 361 -19.37 -17.80 19.38
CA ASP A 361 -18.79 -18.11 20.70
C ASP A 361 -18.75 -19.62 21.03
N SER A 362 -19.44 -20.46 20.27
CA SER A 362 -19.58 -21.91 20.52
C SER A 362 -18.40 -22.76 20.03
N LEU A 363 -17.51 -22.24 19.17
CA LEU A 363 -16.43 -23.01 18.54
C LEU A 363 -15.15 -23.14 19.39
N ARG A 364 -15.06 -22.45 20.54
CA ARG A 364 -13.82 -22.35 21.34
C ARG A 364 -13.42 -23.63 22.11
N ASN A 365 -14.30 -24.63 22.26
CA ASN A 365 -14.15 -25.67 23.29
C ASN A 365 -14.04 -27.13 22.80
N ASN A 366 -13.70 -27.38 21.53
CA ASN A 366 -13.56 -28.75 21.07
C ASN A 366 -12.16 -29.29 21.41
N ASN A 367 -12.09 -30.17 22.42
CA ASN A 367 -10.91 -30.97 22.72
C ASN A 367 -10.50 -31.80 21.49
N VAL A 368 -9.22 -31.78 21.16
CA VAL A 368 -8.66 -32.42 19.98
C VAL A 368 -8.19 -33.82 20.33
N GLU A 369 -8.69 -34.85 19.65
CA GLU A 369 -8.03 -36.15 19.65
C GLU A 369 -6.81 -36.06 18.74
N ALA A 370 -5.63 -36.40 19.27
CA ALA A 370 -4.43 -36.57 18.45
C ALA A 370 -4.74 -37.58 17.32
N PRO A 371 -4.20 -37.39 16.09
CA PRO A 371 -4.26 -38.44 15.08
C PRO A 371 -3.80 -39.76 15.72
N LYS A 372 -4.57 -40.84 15.56
CA LYS A 372 -4.22 -42.17 16.10
C LYS A 372 -2.75 -42.46 15.82
N GLU A 373 -2.01 -42.99 16.80
CA GLU A 373 -0.60 -43.38 16.65
C GLU A 373 -0.40 -44.11 15.33
N ARG A 374 0.16 -43.42 14.34
CA ARG A 374 0.46 -44.03 13.05
C ARG A 374 1.77 -44.75 13.22
N THR A 375 1.77 -46.06 13.10
CA THR A 375 2.98 -46.88 13.05
C THR A 375 3.73 -46.63 11.74
N PHE A 376 4.32 -45.45 11.61
CA PHE A 376 5.42 -45.19 10.70
C PHE A 376 6.68 -45.00 11.55
N VAL A 377 7.82 -45.43 11.01
CA VAL A 377 9.15 -45.54 11.63
C VAL A 377 9.29 -44.73 12.93
N LYS A 378 9.61 -45.40 14.05
CA LYS A 378 9.99 -44.75 15.33
C LYS A 378 10.82 -43.49 15.04
N PRO A 379 10.45 -42.29 15.50
CA PRO A 379 11.25 -41.10 15.24
C PRO A 379 12.67 -41.31 15.79
N TRP A 380 13.68 -41.34 14.92
CA TRP A 380 15.08 -41.50 15.33
C TRP A 380 15.63 -40.20 15.96
N TRP A 381 14.91 -39.09 15.83
CA TRP A 381 15.23 -37.81 16.45
C TRP A 381 14.06 -37.28 17.29
N ASN A 382 14.34 -36.99 18.55
CA ASN A 382 13.50 -36.07 19.33
C ASN A 382 13.77 -34.67 18.80
N ILE A 383 12.73 -34.00 18.31
CA ILE A 383 12.80 -32.56 18.07
C ILE A 383 13.12 -31.85 19.38
N LYS A 384 13.99 -30.84 19.33
CA LYS A 384 14.28 -30.03 20.51
C LYS A 384 13.01 -29.28 20.89
N GLU A 385 12.46 -29.60 22.06
CA GLU A 385 11.32 -28.89 22.62
C GLU A 385 11.78 -27.98 23.75
N MET A 386 11.33 -26.73 23.69
CA MET A 386 11.65 -25.70 24.67
C MET A 386 10.36 -25.26 25.36
N PRO A 387 10.33 -25.14 26.70
CA PRO A 387 9.11 -24.77 27.43
C PRO A 387 8.69 -23.31 27.24
N LYS A 388 9.58 -22.47 26.70
CA LYS A 388 9.43 -21.04 26.37
C LYS A 388 10.54 -20.62 25.40
N PHE A 389 10.44 -19.41 24.83
CA PHE A 389 11.49 -18.82 24.01
C PHE A 389 12.79 -18.63 24.80
N GLU A 390 13.91 -19.01 24.19
CA GLU A 390 15.26 -18.76 24.69
C GLU A 390 16.19 -18.55 23.49
N LEU A 391 16.62 -17.29 23.30
CA LEU A 391 17.33 -16.86 22.11
C LEU A 391 18.53 -17.76 21.75
N SER A 392 19.42 -18.05 22.71
CA SER A 392 20.61 -18.87 22.48
C SER A 392 20.28 -20.27 21.98
N SER A 393 19.19 -20.85 22.49
CA SER A 393 18.74 -22.17 22.09
C SER A 393 18.12 -22.20 20.70
N VAL A 394 17.42 -21.12 20.30
CA VAL A 394 16.84 -20.96 18.95
C VAL A 394 17.93 -20.69 17.91
N LEU A 395 18.88 -19.80 18.22
CA LEU A 395 20.03 -19.53 17.36
C LEU A 395 20.85 -20.80 17.12
N GLN A 396 21.06 -21.63 18.14
CA GLN A 396 21.72 -22.94 17.97
C GLN A 396 20.97 -23.85 16.97
N CYS A 397 19.63 -23.85 17.02
CA CYS A 397 18.82 -24.63 16.08
C CYS A 397 19.00 -24.12 14.65
N LEU A 398 18.93 -22.80 14.45
CA LEU A 398 19.19 -22.15 13.16
C LEU A 398 20.59 -22.49 12.62
N ASP A 399 21.63 -22.31 13.44
CA ASP A 399 23.02 -22.61 13.05
C ASP A 399 23.21 -24.07 12.64
N SER A 400 22.50 -24.98 13.32
CA SER A 400 22.52 -26.41 13.01
C SER A 400 21.59 -26.83 11.87
N GLY A 401 20.76 -25.92 11.36
CA GLY A 401 19.71 -26.22 10.39
C GLY A 401 18.67 -27.21 10.89
N MET A 402 18.41 -27.26 12.20
CA MET A 402 17.50 -28.23 12.82
C MET A 402 16.20 -27.57 13.31
N PRO A 403 15.03 -28.22 13.15
CA PRO A 403 13.77 -27.69 13.65
C PRO A 403 13.71 -27.78 15.17
N CYS A 404 12.94 -26.88 15.78
CA CYS A 404 12.62 -26.93 17.21
C CYS A 404 11.20 -26.46 17.50
N VAL A 405 10.62 -26.96 18.59
CA VAL A 405 9.33 -26.53 19.11
C VAL A 405 9.53 -25.59 20.28
N ILE A 406 8.89 -24.43 20.23
CA ILE A 406 8.92 -23.42 21.28
C ILE A 406 7.51 -23.36 21.88
N ARG A 407 7.34 -24.01 23.03
CA ARG A 407 6.05 -24.03 23.73
C ARG A 407 5.75 -22.65 24.29
N LYS A 408 4.47 -22.27 24.30
CA LYS A 408 4.00 -21.01 24.90
C LYS A 408 4.62 -19.72 24.31
N PHE A 409 5.19 -19.78 23.11
CA PHE A 409 5.74 -18.64 22.38
C PHE A 409 4.75 -17.47 22.27
N ALA A 410 3.55 -17.70 21.74
CA ALA A 410 2.59 -16.62 21.51
C ALA A 410 1.82 -16.16 22.75
N LYS A 411 2.10 -16.71 23.95
CA LYS A 411 1.29 -16.42 25.16
C LYS A 411 1.29 -14.96 25.59
N ASN A 412 2.30 -14.19 25.19
CA ASN A 412 2.38 -12.76 25.49
C ASN A 412 1.85 -11.89 24.34
N MET A 413 1.45 -12.49 23.22
CA MET A 413 0.88 -11.76 22.09
C MET A 413 -0.58 -11.42 22.40
N THR A 414 -0.96 -10.18 22.13
CA THR A 414 -2.35 -9.73 22.20
C THR A 414 -3.26 -10.59 21.30
N ALA A 415 -2.74 -11.10 20.18
CA ALA A 415 -3.44 -12.03 19.29
C ALA A 415 -3.87 -13.33 20.01
N PHE A 416 -3.06 -13.86 20.92
CA PHE A 416 -3.39 -15.10 21.64
C PHE A 416 -4.62 -14.94 22.55
N GLU A 417 -4.84 -13.74 23.09
CA GLU A 417 -6.01 -13.45 23.93
C GLU A 417 -7.24 -13.05 23.10
N LYS A 418 -7.05 -12.22 22.06
CA LYS A 418 -8.14 -11.62 21.29
C LYS A 418 -8.63 -12.48 20.13
N TRP A 419 -7.74 -13.15 19.40
CA TRP A 419 -8.10 -13.74 18.12
C TRP A 419 -9.08 -14.91 18.30
N SER A 420 -10.12 -14.85 17.49
CA SER A 420 -11.17 -15.85 17.32
C SER A 420 -11.82 -15.60 15.97
N PHE A 421 -12.59 -16.56 15.46
CA PHE A 421 -13.40 -16.33 14.26
C PHE A 421 -14.40 -15.19 14.46
N SER A 422 -14.95 -15.03 15.69
CA SER A 422 -15.79 -13.88 16.04
C SER A 422 -15.05 -12.54 15.95
N TYR A 423 -13.84 -12.48 16.50
CA TYR A 423 -13.02 -11.28 16.45
C TYR A 423 -12.62 -10.93 15.02
N LEU A 424 -12.21 -11.93 14.23
CA LEU A 424 -11.84 -11.73 12.83
C LEU A 424 -13.02 -11.24 11.98
N SER A 425 -14.22 -11.80 12.18
CA SER A 425 -15.46 -11.34 11.54
C SER A 425 -15.80 -9.89 11.94
N SER A 426 -15.67 -9.51 13.21
CA SER A 426 -16.00 -8.14 13.63
C SER A 426 -15.04 -7.10 13.06
N ILE A 427 -13.74 -7.40 13.04
CA ILE A 427 -12.71 -6.45 12.58
C ILE A 427 -12.52 -6.43 11.06
N ALA A 428 -12.88 -7.52 10.38
CA ALA A 428 -12.51 -7.75 8.99
C ALA A 428 -13.51 -8.57 8.16
N GLY A 429 -14.72 -8.86 8.67
CA GLY A 429 -15.70 -9.72 8.01
C GLY A 429 -16.04 -9.34 6.58
N GLY A 430 -16.20 -8.04 6.29
CA GLY A 430 -16.47 -7.54 4.94
C GLY A 430 -15.26 -7.50 4.01
N ARG A 431 -14.05 -7.82 4.51
CA ARG A 431 -12.82 -7.74 3.72
C ARG A 431 -12.72 -8.91 2.77
N THR A 432 -12.39 -8.63 1.52
CA THR A 432 -12.22 -9.66 0.48
C THR A 432 -10.84 -10.30 0.57
N VAL A 433 -10.79 -11.62 0.57
CA VAL A 433 -9.56 -12.41 0.71
C VAL A 433 -9.50 -13.53 -0.32
N PRO A 434 -8.29 -13.97 -0.72
CA PRO A 434 -8.11 -15.16 -1.52
C PRO A 434 -8.35 -16.42 -0.68
N VAL A 435 -9.14 -17.33 -1.24
CA VAL A 435 -9.47 -18.62 -0.64
C VAL A 435 -9.19 -19.71 -1.65
N GLU A 436 -8.43 -20.71 -1.23
CA GLU A 436 -8.24 -21.96 -1.95
C GLU A 436 -9.42 -22.88 -1.64
N ILE A 437 -10.02 -23.48 -2.66
CA ILE A 437 -11.11 -24.45 -2.54
C ILE A 437 -10.65 -25.74 -3.20
N GLY A 438 -10.71 -26.85 -2.47
CA GLY A 438 -10.28 -28.16 -2.96
C GLY A 438 -9.54 -28.94 -1.88
N SER A 439 -9.28 -30.22 -2.13
CA SER A 439 -8.66 -31.10 -1.16
C SER A 439 -7.24 -30.65 -0.80
N ARG A 440 -6.42 -30.33 -1.82
CA ARG A 440 -5.04 -29.84 -1.73
C ARG A 440 -4.74 -28.91 -2.90
N TYR A 441 -3.71 -28.07 -2.78
CA TYR A 441 -3.31 -27.16 -3.86
C TYR A 441 -2.71 -27.85 -5.10
N ASP A 442 -2.34 -29.12 -4.97
CA ASP A 442 -1.74 -29.92 -6.04
C ASP A 442 -2.69 -31.00 -6.61
N ASP A 443 -3.96 -30.96 -6.21
CA ASP A 443 -5.03 -31.83 -6.72
C ASP A 443 -5.81 -31.16 -7.88
N GLU A 444 -6.46 -31.96 -8.73
CA GLU A 444 -7.25 -31.46 -9.89
C GLU A 444 -8.53 -30.71 -9.49
N ASP A 445 -9.02 -30.93 -8.27
CA ASP A 445 -10.21 -30.28 -7.71
C ASP A 445 -9.91 -28.88 -7.13
N TRP A 446 -8.64 -28.45 -7.18
CA TRP A 446 -8.22 -27.15 -6.66
C TRP A 446 -8.64 -25.98 -7.53
N SER A 447 -9.14 -24.94 -6.88
CA SER A 447 -9.36 -23.63 -7.46
C SER A 447 -9.08 -22.54 -6.42
N GLN A 448 -8.90 -21.32 -6.90
CA GLN A 448 -8.82 -20.15 -6.04
C GLN A 448 -9.94 -19.18 -6.41
N THR A 449 -10.56 -18.60 -5.38
CA THR A 449 -11.59 -17.58 -5.54
C THR A 449 -11.38 -16.42 -4.56
N LEU A 450 -12.10 -15.33 -4.79
CA LEU A 450 -12.11 -14.16 -3.93
C LEU A 450 -13.49 -14.03 -3.29
N MET A 451 -13.55 -14.12 -1.97
CA MET A 451 -14.76 -13.94 -1.17
C MET A 451 -14.46 -13.10 0.06
N THR A 452 -15.48 -12.60 0.72
CA THR A 452 -15.33 -11.92 2.01
C THR A 452 -14.95 -12.91 3.11
N ILE A 453 -14.34 -12.41 4.18
CA ILE A 453 -14.06 -13.23 5.37
C ILE A 453 -15.35 -13.79 5.94
N ASP A 454 -16.44 -13.02 6.01
CA ASP A 454 -17.72 -13.52 6.51
C ASP A 454 -18.28 -14.63 5.64
N GLU A 455 -18.28 -14.47 4.31
CA GLU A 455 -18.69 -15.55 3.38
C GLU A 455 -17.83 -16.79 3.59
N PHE A 456 -16.51 -16.65 3.69
CA PHE A 456 -15.62 -17.78 3.97
C PHE A 456 -15.97 -18.49 5.27
N LEU A 457 -16.22 -17.72 6.32
CA LEU A 457 -16.51 -18.25 7.64
C LEU A 457 -17.87 -18.97 7.64
N GLU A 458 -18.90 -18.39 7.04
CA GLU A 458 -20.22 -19.00 6.90
C GLU A 458 -20.17 -20.29 6.07
N ASP A 459 -19.51 -20.21 4.92
CA ASP A 459 -19.44 -21.32 3.99
C ASP A 459 -18.57 -22.44 4.55
N PHE A 460 -17.34 -22.18 4.98
CA PHE A 460 -16.37 -23.26 5.26
C PHE A 460 -16.17 -23.58 6.74
N VAL A 461 -16.48 -22.67 7.65
CA VAL A 461 -16.20 -22.87 9.09
C VAL A 461 -17.46 -23.24 9.88
N LEU A 462 -18.62 -22.64 9.58
CA LEU A 462 -19.89 -22.97 10.27
C LEU A 462 -20.66 -24.10 9.60
N SER A 463 -20.65 -24.16 8.27
CA SER A 463 -21.42 -25.16 7.56
C SER A 463 -20.84 -26.55 7.75
N SER A 464 -21.70 -27.51 8.08
CA SER A 464 -21.37 -28.94 8.09
C SER A 464 -21.48 -29.60 6.71
N ASP A 465 -22.04 -28.89 5.72
CA ASP A 465 -22.52 -29.48 4.47
C ASP A 465 -21.55 -29.26 3.29
N GLN A 466 -20.31 -28.85 3.60
CA GLN A 466 -19.27 -28.58 2.61
C GLN A 466 -18.74 -29.87 1.96
N LEU A 467 -18.77 -29.91 0.63
CA LEU A 467 -18.18 -31.00 -0.16
C LEU A 467 -16.65 -30.90 -0.26
N LEU A 468 -16.10 -29.67 -0.28
CA LEU A 468 -14.67 -29.40 -0.39
C LEU A 468 -14.24 -28.40 0.69
N PRO A 469 -13.04 -28.53 1.28
CA PRO A 469 -12.57 -27.57 2.27
C PRO A 469 -12.14 -26.27 1.58
N GLY A 470 -12.41 -25.15 2.26
CA GLY A 470 -11.89 -23.83 1.91
C GLY A 470 -10.74 -23.47 2.84
N TYR A 471 -9.67 -22.89 2.30
CA TYR A 471 -8.51 -22.50 3.09
C TYR A 471 -8.00 -21.11 2.67
N LEU A 472 -7.97 -20.16 3.61
CA LEU A 472 -7.14 -18.98 3.44
C LEU A 472 -5.69 -19.36 3.78
N ALA A 473 -4.93 -19.61 2.73
CA ALA A 473 -3.54 -20.06 2.79
C ALA A 473 -2.59 -18.94 2.37
N GLN A 474 -1.48 -18.82 3.08
CA GLN A 474 -0.34 -17.98 2.72
C GLN A 474 -0.68 -16.53 2.32
N HIS A 475 -1.61 -15.88 3.02
CA HIS A 475 -2.03 -14.53 2.70
C HIS A 475 -1.32 -13.51 3.58
N ARG A 476 -0.79 -12.43 2.98
CA ARG A 476 -0.19 -11.29 3.69
C ARG A 476 -1.26 -10.39 4.32
N LEU A 477 -2.13 -10.97 5.15
CA LEU A 477 -3.33 -10.33 5.69
C LEU A 477 -3.01 -9.03 6.45
N PHE A 478 -1.87 -8.96 7.13
CA PHE A 478 -1.42 -7.75 7.84
C PHE A 478 -1.20 -6.55 6.92
N THR A 479 -0.82 -6.77 5.66
CA THR A 479 -0.68 -5.67 4.69
C THR A 479 -2.02 -5.11 4.25
N GLN A 480 -3.05 -5.96 4.24
CA GLN A 480 -4.41 -5.59 3.90
C GLN A 480 -5.17 -5.03 5.11
N ILE A 481 -4.87 -5.53 6.31
CA ILE A 481 -5.57 -5.22 7.57
C ILE A 481 -4.51 -4.92 8.66
N PRO A 482 -3.88 -3.73 8.63
CA PRO A 482 -2.74 -3.41 9.49
C PRO A 482 -3.06 -3.51 11.00
N GLN A 483 -4.30 -3.23 11.39
CA GLN A 483 -4.76 -3.36 12.78
C GLN A 483 -4.60 -4.78 13.37
N LEU A 484 -4.55 -5.83 12.54
CA LEU A 484 -4.25 -7.19 13.03
C LEU A 484 -2.76 -7.37 13.38
N PHE A 485 -1.88 -6.56 12.79
CA PHE A 485 -0.44 -6.63 13.06
C PHE A 485 -0.10 -6.03 14.42
N ASP A 486 -0.90 -5.05 14.89
CA ASP A 486 -0.78 -4.48 16.24
C ASP A 486 -0.96 -5.53 17.36
N ASP A 487 -1.58 -6.66 17.03
CA ASP A 487 -1.79 -7.77 17.96
C ASP A 487 -0.58 -8.76 18.02
N ILE A 488 0.41 -8.60 17.15
CA ILE A 488 1.59 -9.48 17.03
C ILE A 488 2.81 -8.85 17.72
N ASP A 489 3.48 -9.61 18.59
CA ASP A 489 4.79 -9.19 19.14
C ASP A 489 5.91 -9.67 18.21
N THR A 490 6.58 -8.72 17.54
CA THR A 490 7.62 -9.02 16.55
C THR A 490 9.01 -9.18 17.16
N LYS A 491 9.22 -8.76 18.41
CA LYS A 491 10.57 -8.61 19.00
C LYS A 491 11.37 -9.89 18.94
N GLU A 492 10.79 -11.02 19.36
CA GLU A 492 11.49 -12.30 19.41
C GLU A 492 11.84 -12.82 18.00
N VAL A 493 11.03 -12.46 16.98
CA VAL A 493 11.30 -12.82 15.58
C VAL A 493 12.39 -11.93 14.98
N GLU A 494 12.36 -10.63 15.26
CA GLU A 494 13.39 -9.67 14.85
C GLU A 494 14.76 -9.96 15.47
N MET A 495 14.80 -10.64 16.62
CA MET A 495 16.04 -11.09 17.25
C MET A 495 16.69 -12.29 16.55
N ILE A 496 15.97 -13.02 15.69
CA ILE A 496 16.47 -14.22 15.01
C ILE A 496 16.55 -14.07 13.48
N GLY A 497 15.95 -13.01 12.91
CA GLY A 497 15.95 -12.81 11.46
C GLY A 497 15.67 -11.39 10.99
N LYS A 498 15.99 -11.15 9.72
CA LYS A 498 15.74 -9.92 8.96
C LYS A 498 14.81 -10.19 7.77
N ASP A 499 14.35 -9.12 7.13
CA ASP A 499 13.49 -9.16 5.94
C ASP A 499 12.24 -10.04 6.13
N ILE A 500 11.58 -9.88 7.28
CA ILE A 500 10.51 -10.78 7.72
C ILE A 500 9.25 -10.59 6.86
N ASP A 501 8.78 -11.67 6.25
CA ASP A 501 7.51 -11.75 5.52
C ASP A 501 6.46 -12.49 6.35
N TRP A 502 5.42 -11.77 6.74
CA TRP A 502 4.37 -12.26 7.63
C TRP A 502 3.15 -12.72 6.83
N ASN A 503 2.78 -13.99 7.01
CA ASN A 503 1.62 -14.58 6.38
C ASN A 503 0.66 -15.16 7.43
N VAL A 504 -0.63 -15.07 7.14
CA VAL A 504 -1.71 -15.60 7.97
C VAL A 504 -2.35 -16.78 7.25
N TRP A 505 -2.69 -17.78 8.04
CA TRP A 505 -3.35 -19.00 7.60
C TRP A 505 -4.57 -19.23 8.46
N PHE A 506 -5.76 -19.38 7.88
CA PHE A 506 -6.91 -19.84 8.67
C PHE A 506 -7.92 -20.64 7.85
N GLY A 507 -8.56 -21.59 8.53
CA GLY A 507 -9.60 -22.42 7.93
C GLY A 507 -10.16 -23.46 8.88
N PRO A 508 -11.10 -24.28 8.40
CA PRO A 508 -11.75 -25.31 9.19
C PRO A 508 -10.79 -26.45 9.56
N ALA A 509 -11.29 -27.39 10.37
CA ALA A 509 -10.60 -28.65 10.59
C ALA A 509 -10.45 -29.41 9.26
N GLY A 510 -9.35 -30.12 9.10
CA GLY A 510 -9.09 -30.95 7.92
C GLY A 510 -8.36 -30.26 6.78
N THR A 511 -8.15 -28.94 6.79
CA THR A 511 -7.32 -28.28 5.76
C THR A 511 -5.90 -28.84 5.78
N ILE A 512 -5.35 -29.04 4.58
CA ILE A 512 -4.04 -29.66 4.35
C ILE A 512 -3.15 -28.72 3.55
N SER A 513 -1.90 -28.60 3.98
CA SER A 513 -0.79 -28.17 3.12
C SER A 513 0.06 -29.39 2.80
N SER A 514 0.09 -29.78 1.53
CA SER A 514 0.84 -30.95 1.01
C SER A 514 2.31 -30.89 1.41
N PHE A 515 3.00 -32.03 1.39
CA PHE A 515 4.39 -32.08 1.83
C PHE A 515 5.27 -31.26 0.89
N HIS A 516 5.88 -30.19 1.38
CA HIS A 516 6.66 -29.26 0.56
C HIS A 516 7.81 -28.65 1.36
N HIS A 517 8.70 -27.91 0.69
CA HIS A 517 9.73 -27.13 1.35
C HIS A 517 9.78 -25.68 0.85
N ASP A 518 10.25 -24.80 1.73
CA ASP A 518 10.32 -23.35 1.50
C ASP A 518 11.76 -22.85 1.29
N PRO A 519 11.94 -21.71 0.60
CA PRO A 519 13.26 -21.16 0.29
C PRO A 519 13.88 -20.33 1.44
N ARG A 520 13.14 -20.09 2.53
CA ARG A 520 13.54 -19.25 3.67
C ARG A 520 13.28 -19.97 4.99
N ASP A 521 13.91 -19.52 6.07
CA ASP A 521 13.58 -19.98 7.42
C ASP A 521 12.19 -19.47 7.80
N ASN A 522 11.45 -20.27 8.57
CA ASN A 522 10.07 -19.96 8.94
C ASN A 522 9.85 -20.21 10.43
N LEU A 523 9.31 -19.22 11.13
CA LEU A 523 8.72 -19.43 12.45
C LEU A 523 7.20 -19.55 12.31
N PHE A 524 6.70 -20.80 12.42
CA PHE A 524 5.28 -21.12 12.36
C PHE A 524 4.65 -21.00 13.75
N ILE A 525 3.74 -20.05 13.95
CA ILE A 525 3.16 -19.69 15.25
C ILE A 525 1.66 -20.03 15.24
N GLN A 526 1.22 -20.84 16.21
CA GLN A 526 -0.18 -21.24 16.32
C GLN A 526 -0.94 -20.32 17.27
N ILE A 527 -1.98 -19.64 16.79
CA ILE A 527 -2.78 -18.70 17.59
C ILE A 527 -4.10 -19.33 18.04
N VAL A 528 -4.89 -19.86 17.09
CA VAL A 528 -6.20 -20.48 17.36
C VAL A 528 -6.19 -21.93 16.88
N GLY A 529 -6.73 -22.85 17.65
CA GLY A 529 -6.83 -24.26 17.25
C GLY A 529 -5.49 -25.00 17.22
N SER A 530 -5.51 -26.25 16.75
CA SER A 530 -4.33 -27.12 16.73
C SER A 530 -4.04 -27.67 15.33
N LYS A 531 -2.76 -27.86 15.04
CA LYS A 531 -2.27 -28.44 13.78
C LYS A 531 -1.30 -29.59 14.03
N PHE A 532 -1.35 -30.59 13.16
CA PHE A 532 -0.35 -31.63 13.05
C PHE A 532 0.68 -31.24 11.99
N LEU A 533 1.94 -31.27 12.36
CA LEU A 533 3.08 -31.04 11.48
C LEU A 533 3.90 -32.32 11.38
N ARG A 534 4.26 -32.69 10.16
CA ARG A 534 5.29 -33.71 9.88
C ARG A 534 6.46 -33.00 9.21
N LEU A 535 7.69 -33.27 9.65
CA LEU A 535 8.92 -32.65 9.19
C LEU A 535 9.91 -33.70 8.70
N ALA A 536 10.64 -33.45 7.61
CA ALA A 536 11.74 -34.28 7.15
C ALA A 536 12.95 -33.44 6.72
N HIS A 537 14.14 -33.93 7.05
CA HIS A 537 15.39 -33.22 6.76
C HIS A 537 15.66 -33.19 5.23
N PRO A 538 16.24 -32.10 4.69
CA PRO A 538 16.53 -31.97 3.25
C PRO A 538 17.34 -33.12 2.64
N SER A 539 18.17 -33.82 3.44
CA SER A 539 18.92 -35.01 2.99
C SER A 539 18.03 -36.16 2.51
N ASP A 540 16.77 -36.19 2.96
CA ASP A 540 15.80 -37.21 2.57
C ASP A 540 14.98 -36.82 1.35
N THR A 541 15.26 -35.69 0.69
CA THR A 541 14.53 -35.21 -0.51
C THR A 541 14.25 -36.31 -1.54
N ASN A 542 15.24 -37.17 -1.84
CA ASN A 542 15.06 -38.27 -2.81
C ASN A 542 14.05 -39.35 -2.36
N LYS A 543 13.80 -39.47 -1.05
CA LYS A 543 12.82 -40.38 -0.45
C LYS A 543 11.42 -39.77 -0.39
N LEU A 544 11.30 -38.48 -0.70
CA LEU A 544 10.06 -37.71 -0.67
C LEU A 544 9.45 -37.50 -2.05
N TYR A 545 10.06 -38.05 -3.11
CA TYR A 545 9.51 -38.02 -4.47
C TYR A 545 8.99 -36.62 -4.88
N PRO A 546 9.88 -35.62 -5.02
CA PRO A 546 9.47 -34.29 -5.49
C PRO A 546 8.77 -34.40 -6.85
N ARG A 547 7.89 -33.46 -7.16
CA ARG A 547 7.23 -33.39 -8.46
C ARG A 547 8.21 -32.94 -9.55
N ASP A 548 7.99 -33.42 -10.77
CA ASP A 548 8.82 -33.06 -11.93
C ASP A 548 8.30 -31.83 -12.71
N ASP A 549 7.13 -31.32 -12.33
CA ASP A 549 6.45 -30.19 -12.97
C ASP A 549 6.91 -28.82 -12.41
N ILE A 550 6.05 -27.80 -12.42
CA ILE A 550 6.37 -26.47 -11.90
C ILE A 550 6.46 -26.44 -10.37
N LEU A 551 5.85 -27.41 -9.67
CA LEU A 551 5.80 -27.53 -8.21
C LEU A 551 6.92 -28.45 -7.68
N LYS A 552 8.16 -28.24 -8.14
CA LYS A 552 9.31 -29.10 -7.76
C LYS A 552 9.63 -29.14 -6.28
N ASN A 553 9.15 -28.14 -5.52
CA ASN A 553 9.29 -28.07 -4.08
C ASN A 553 8.17 -28.82 -3.33
N THR A 554 7.23 -29.43 -4.04
CA THR A 554 6.13 -30.23 -3.50
C THR A 554 6.38 -31.71 -3.78
N SER A 555 5.98 -32.56 -2.84
CA SER A 555 6.10 -34.02 -2.88
C SER A 555 4.90 -34.64 -3.60
N GLN A 556 5.12 -35.78 -4.27
CA GLN A 556 4.03 -36.63 -4.77
C GLN A 556 3.37 -37.48 -3.66
N ILE A 557 3.94 -37.47 -2.45
CA ILE A 557 3.47 -38.27 -1.33
C ILE A 557 2.35 -37.55 -0.59
N ASP A 558 1.28 -38.28 -0.33
CA ASP A 558 0.30 -37.93 0.69
C ASP A 558 0.95 -37.99 2.08
N GLY A 559 1.23 -36.83 2.67
CA GLY A 559 1.87 -36.71 3.98
C GLY A 559 1.07 -37.31 5.13
N GLU A 560 -0.24 -37.51 4.95
CA GLU A 560 -1.10 -38.21 5.89
C GLU A 560 -1.07 -39.72 5.65
N ASN A 561 -1.47 -40.17 4.45
CA ASN A 561 -1.66 -41.58 4.09
C ASN A 561 -0.75 -41.97 2.90
N PRO A 562 0.56 -42.16 3.12
CA PRO A 562 1.51 -42.43 2.04
C PRO A 562 1.25 -43.79 1.37
N ASP A 563 1.18 -43.82 0.04
CA ASP A 563 1.15 -45.07 -0.73
C ASP A 563 2.57 -45.65 -0.88
N LEU A 564 2.95 -46.52 0.05
CA LEU A 564 4.26 -47.16 0.07
C LEU A 564 4.48 -48.16 -1.08
N ASN A 565 3.44 -48.55 -1.83
CA ASN A 565 3.65 -49.37 -3.03
C ASN A 565 4.21 -48.53 -4.18
N SER A 566 3.67 -47.32 -4.36
CA SER A 566 4.11 -46.38 -5.37
C SER A 566 5.38 -45.61 -4.94
N TYR A 567 5.53 -45.34 -3.64
CA TYR A 567 6.61 -44.55 -3.07
C TYR A 567 7.40 -45.29 -1.97
N PRO A 568 8.02 -46.44 -2.28
CA PRO A 568 8.63 -47.32 -1.27
C PRO A 568 9.77 -46.68 -0.46
N LEU A 569 10.54 -45.76 -1.04
CA LEU A 569 11.67 -45.10 -0.36
C LEU A 569 11.22 -44.23 0.81
N PHE A 570 9.96 -43.81 0.86
CA PHE A 570 9.43 -43.02 1.96
C PHE A 570 9.46 -43.78 3.29
N SER A 571 9.39 -45.11 3.24
CA SER A 571 9.54 -45.96 4.43
C SER A 571 10.92 -45.86 5.10
N GLU A 572 11.92 -45.30 4.40
CA GLU A 572 13.27 -45.03 4.89
C GLU A 572 13.51 -43.56 5.24
N ALA A 573 12.52 -42.69 5.02
CA ALA A 573 12.61 -41.27 5.35
C ALA A 573 12.52 -41.07 6.87
N GLN A 574 13.37 -40.19 7.40
CA GLN A 574 13.38 -39.83 8.80
C GLN A 574 12.45 -38.64 9.00
N THR A 575 11.27 -38.92 9.55
CA THR A 575 10.26 -37.91 9.84
C THR A 575 10.15 -37.64 11.34
N VAL A 576 9.72 -36.42 11.66
CA VAL A 576 9.37 -35.98 13.01
C VAL A 576 7.94 -35.46 12.95
N ASP A 577 7.11 -35.91 13.88
CA ASP A 577 5.71 -35.51 14.00
C ASP A 577 5.50 -34.65 15.24
N VAL A 578 4.79 -33.52 15.09
CA VAL A 578 4.53 -32.55 16.16
C VAL A 578 3.07 -32.14 16.13
N ILE A 579 2.43 -32.13 17.31
CA ILE A 579 1.17 -31.40 17.51
C ILE A 579 1.50 -30.01 18.04
N VAL A 580 1.09 -29.00 17.29
CA VAL A 580 1.25 -27.58 17.61
C VAL A 580 -0.08 -27.07 18.15
N ASN A 581 -0.09 -26.72 19.44
CA ASN A 581 -1.29 -26.23 20.14
C ASN A 581 -1.31 -24.70 20.16
N PRO A 582 -2.44 -24.06 20.51
CA PRO A 582 -2.49 -22.62 20.70
C PRO A 582 -1.38 -22.12 21.63
N GLY A 583 -0.62 -21.14 21.16
CA GLY A 583 0.50 -20.55 21.88
C GLY A 583 1.85 -21.17 21.54
N ASP A 584 1.92 -22.32 20.88
CA ASP A 584 3.18 -22.93 20.47
C ASP A 584 3.70 -22.35 19.16
N ALA A 585 5.01 -22.41 18.95
CA ALA A 585 5.66 -22.13 17.68
C ALA A 585 6.61 -23.26 17.26
N VAL A 586 6.84 -23.40 15.95
CA VAL A 586 7.80 -24.34 15.37
C VAL A 586 8.74 -23.56 14.47
N LEU A 587 10.04 -23.64 14.76
CA LEU A 587 11.07 -23.22 13.82
C LEU A 587 11.21 -24.28 12.74
N ILE A 588 10.99 -23.90 11.49
CA ILE A 588 11.15 -24.71 10.30
C ILE A 588 12.32 -24.11 9.52
N PRO A 589 13.50 -24.73 9.54
CA PRO A 589 14.65 -24.23 8.81
C PRO A 589 14.41 -24.21 7.31
N LYS A 590 15.15 -23.36 6.60
CA LYS A 590 15.14 -23.32 5.13
C LYS A 590 15.27 -24.71 4.52
N SER A 591 14.46 -24.98 3.50
CA SER A 591 14.42 -26.24 2.73
C SER A 591 14.00 -27.49 3.51
N TYR A 592 13.61 -27.39 4.78
CA TYR A 592 12.97 -28.50 5.49
C TYR A 592 11.63 -28.85 4.85
N TRP A 593 11.43 -30.13 4.59
CA TRP A 593 10.17 -30.64 4.11
C TRP A 593 9.16 -30.67 5.25
N HIS A 594 7.96 -30.17 5.01
CA HIS A 594 6.91 -30.07 6.02
C HIS A 594 5.51 -30.28 5.44
N PHE A 595 4.67 -31.00 6.19
CA PHE A 595 3.26 -31.28 5.89
C PHE A 595 2.45 -30.78 7.08
N VAL A 596 1.34 -30.11 6.79
CA VAL A 596 0.52 -29.48 7.82
C VAL A 596 -0.92 -29.91 7.64
N LYS A 597 -1.56 -30.36 8.74
CA LYS A 597 -2.99 -30.65 8.77
C LYS A 597 -3.66 -29.96 9.96
N SER A 598 -4.73 -29.22 9.69
CA SER A 598 -5.59 -28.64 10.73
C SER A 598 -6.38 -29.73 11.45
N LEU A 599 -6.21 -29.85 12.75
CA LEU A 599 -6.96 -30.81 13.58
C LEU A 599 -8.27 -30.21 14.09
N THR A 600 -8.32 -28.89 14.23
CA THR A 600 -9.52 -28.09 14.54
C THR A 600 -9.61 -26.93 13.55
N PRO A 601 -10.74 -26.19 13.52
CA PRO A 601 -10.70 -24.83 12.99
C PRO A 601 -9.52 -24.07 13.61
N SER A 602 -8.71 -23.44 12.77
CA SER A 602 -7.41 -22.93 13.19
C SER A 602 -7.04 -21.60 12.54
N MET A 603 -6.21 -20.83 13.26
CA MET A 603 -5.52 -19.63 12.78
C MET A 603 -4.04 -19.70 13.16
N SER A 604 -3.16 -19.54 12.19
CA SER A 604 -1.70 -19.58 12.37
C SER A 604 -1.08 -18.36 11.69
N VAL A 605 0.06 -17.93 12.22
CA VAL A 605 0.90 -16.88 11.65
C VAL A 605 2.24 -17.51 11.31
N SER A 606 2.78 -17.25 10.12
CA SER A 606 4.13 -17.66 9.74
C SER A 606 4.98 -16.44 9.46
N ALA A 607 6.17 -16.40 10.04
CA ALA A 607 7.18 -15.39 9.77
C ALA A 607 8.31 -16.02 8.96
N TRP A 608 8.41 -15.68 7.67
CA TRP A 608 9.50 -16.10 6.81
C TRP A 608 10.63 -15.08 6.88
N PHE A 609 11.85 -15.49 7.20
CA PHE A 609 12.94 -14.57 7.45
C PHE A 609 14.26 -15.08 6.87
N ASP A 610 15.22 -14.16 6.72
CA ASP A 610 16.62 -14.49 6.48
C ASP A 610 17.36 -14.39 7.82
N PRO A 611 18.35 -15.26 8.10
CA PRO A 611 19.11 -15.17 9.33
C PRO A 611 19.88 -13.85 9.43
N LEU A 612 20.12 -13.40 10.66
CA LEU A 612 21.00 -12.25 10.92
C LEU A 612 22.45 -12.59 10.55
N ASP A 613 23.22 -11.57 10.12
CA ASP A 613 24.61 -11.74 9.66
C ASP A 613 25.60 -12.10 10.77
#